data_AF-A0A929DPR3-F1
#
_entry.id   AF-A0A929DPR3-F1
#
_cell.length_a   1.000
_cell.length_b   1.000
_cell.length_c   1.000
_cell.angle_alpha   90.00
_cell.angle_beta   90.00
_cell.angle_gamma   90.00
#
_symmetry.space_group_name_H-M   'P 1'
#
loop_
_entity.id
_entity.type
_entity.pdbx_description
1 polymer ?
#
loop_
_entity_poly.entity_id
_entity_poly.type
_entity_poly.pdbx_seq_one_letter_code
_entity_poly.pdbx_strand_id
1 'polypeptide(L)'
;MKPKELEQVKQLLKEVGTVEEIAEVERIIEEAKGKISLEPSPGFWEGKTPCWEMFHCPEAVRSECPAFKYRSLPCWEIEGTYCKLDDYGATGQDTSICEVCRVYKKWGHGEPIEIKLSGKGIDTSLRALAK
;
A
#
# COMPACT_ATOMS: atom_id res chain seq x y z
N MET A 1 24.84 -5.62 48.53
CA MET A 1 24.27 -4.64 47.59
C MET A 1 24.38 -3.26 48.22
N LYS A 2 25.00 -2.29 47.56
CA LYS A 2 25.24 -0.95 48.16
C LYS A 2 23.93 -0.14 48.14
N PRO A 3 23.63 0.68 49.15
CA PRO A 3 22.35 1.39 49.26
C PRO A 3 22.04 2.30 48.06
N LYS A 4 23.06 2.82 47.36
CA LYS A 4 22.90 3.61 46.12
C LYS A 4 22.40 2.78 44.93
N GLU A 5 22.82 1.53 44.82
CA GLU A 5 22.44 0.64 43.71
C GLU A 5 20.95 0.25 43.84
N LEU A 6 20.47 0.04 45.07
CA LEU A 6 19.05 -0.23 45.35
C LEU A 6 18.16 0.96 44.98
N GLU A 7 18.62 2.19 45.23
CA GLU A 7 17.87 3.40 44.91
C GLU A 7 17.79 3.65 43.41
N GLN A 8 18.89 3.40 42.67
CA GLN A 8 18.90 3.47 41.21
C GLN A 8 17.97 2.43 40.57
N VAL A 9 17.95 1.19 41.08
CA VAL A 9 17.06 0.14 40.58
C VAL A 9 15.58 0.49 40.83
N LYS A 10 15.25 1.07 42.00
CA LYS A 10 13.88 1.55 42.29
C LYS A 10 13.45 2.70 41.38
N GLN A 11 14.38 3.57 40.99
CA GLN A 11 14.09 4.67 40.08
C GLN A 11 13.80 4.14 38.66
N LEU A 12 14.59 3.18 38.17
CA LEU A 12 14.37 2.55 36.85
C LEU A 12 13.05 1.78 36.78
N LEU A 13 12.67 1.07 37.85
CA LEU A 13 11.39 0.35 37.90
C LEU A 13 10.16 1.25 37.88
N LYS A 14 10.29 2.55 38.22
CA LYS A 14 9.21 3.54 38.09
C LYS A 14 9.04 4.06 36.66
N GLU A 15 10.06 3.91 35.81
CA GLU A 15 10.05 4.37 34.41
C GLU A 15 9.60 3.25 33.45
N VAL A 16 9.59 2.00 33.91
CA VAL A 16 9.00 0.87 33.18
C VAL A 16 7.50 0.91 33.38
N GLY A 17 6.76 1.12 32.28
CA GLY A 17 5.30 1.06 32.30
C GLY A 17 4.83 -0.27 32.89
N THR A 18 3.87 -0.18 33.79
CA THR A 18 3.21 -1.33 34.41
C THR A 18 2.47 -2.16 33.36
N VAL A 19 2.22 -3.44 33.66
CA VAL A 19 1.49 -4.33 32.74
C VAL A 19 0.09 -3.79 32.45
N GLU A 20 -0.48 -3.09 33.42
CA GLU A 20 -1.77 -2.40 33.35
C GLU A 20 -1.75 -1.23 32.35
N GLU A 21 -0.68 -0.43 32.34
CA GLU A 21 -0.49 0.67 31.39
C GLU A 21 -0.32 0.14 29.96
N ILE A 22 0.39 -0.97 29.78
CA ILE A 22 0.54 -1.64 28.47
C ILE A 22 -0.82 -2.14 27.97
N ALA A 23 -1.59 -2.82 28.81
CA ALA A 23 -2.91 -3.33 28.47
C ALA A 23 -3.91 -2.20 28.11
N GLU A 24 -3.77 -1.02 28.72
CA GLU A 24 -4.59 0.15 28.39
C GLU A 24 -4.26 0.71 27.01
N VAL A 25 -2.98 0.82 26.66
CA VAL A 25 -2.54 1.22 25.32
C VAL A 25 -3.07 0.23 24.27
N GLU A 26 -3.00 -1.08 24.53
CA GLU A 26 -3.55 -2.10 23.63
C GLU A 26 -5.06 -1.95 23.40
N ARG A 27 -5.84 -1.71 24.47
CA ARG A 27 -7.28 -1.45 24.34
C ARG A 27 -7.58 -0.20 23.50
N ILE A 28 -6.83 0.88 23.70
CA ILE A 28 -6.99 2.13 22.95
C ILE A 28 -6.67 1.91 21.46
N ILE A 29 -5.64 1.10 21.16
CA ILE A 29 -5.29 0.72 19.78
C ILE A 29 -6.43 -0.07 19.13
N GLU A 30 -7.00 -1.07 19.83
CA GLU A 30 -8.13 -1.85 19.31
C GLU A 30 -9.39 -1.00 19.10
N GLU A 31 -9.68 -0.07 20.00
CA GLU A 31 -10.80 0.86 19.86
C GLU A 31 -10.58 1.84 18.70
N ALA A 32 -9.34 2.32 18.50
CA ALA A 32 -8.97 3.17 17.38
C ALA A 32 -9.05 2.42 16.04
N LYS A 33 -8.64 1.14 15.99
CA LYS A 33 -8.80 0.29 14.79
C LYS A 33 -10.25 0.17 14.35
N GLY A 34 -11.21 0.13 15.28
CA GLY A 34 -12.65 0.09 14.99
C GLY A 34 -13.25 1.43 14.52
N LYS A 35 -12.61 2.56 14.86
CA LYS A 35 -13.07 3.92 14.51
C LYS A 35 -12.40 4.50 13.27
N ILE A 36 -11.28 3.93 12.84
CA ILE A 36 -10.70 4.18 11.52
C ILE A 36 -11.51 3.36 10.53
N SER A 37 -12.49 4.00 9.88
CA SER A 37 -13.09 3.42 8.67
C SER A 37 -11.97 3.22 7.64
N LEU A 38 -11.52 1.98 7.51
CA LEU A 38 -10.60 1.50 6.47
C LEU A 38 -11.31 1.37 5.12
N GLU A 39 -12.50 1.95 4.94
CA GLU A 39 -13.08 2.06 3.61
C GLU A 39 -12.17 3.00 2.82
N PRO A 40 -11.37 2.49 1.86
CA PRO A 40 -10.49 3.35 1.08
C PRO A 40 -11.39 4.38 0.40
N SER A 41 -11.15 5.66 0.68
CA SER A 41 -11.87 6.74 0.01
C SER A 41 -11.86 6.44 -1.50
N PRO A 42 -12.97 6.62 -2.22
CA PRO A 42 -13.05 6.29 -3.64
C PRO A 42 -11.97 7.01 -4.48
N GLY A 43 -11.34 8.05 -3.93
CA GLY A 43 -10.09 8.60 -4.41
C GLY A 43 -10.24 9.12 -5.83
N PHE A 44 -9.20 8.94 -6.66
CA PHE A 44 -9.28 9.25 -8.09
C PHE A 44 -10.50 8.62 -8.78
N TRP A 45 -10.93 7.43 -8.34
CA TRP A 45 -11.96 6.63 -8.99
C TRP A 45 -13.40 7.03 -8.62
N GLU A 46 -13.61 8.06 -7.82
CA GLU A 46 -14.96 8.55 -7.54
C GLU A 46 -15.69 8.94 -8.84
N GLY A 47 -16.87 8.34 -9.04
CA GLY A 47 -17.68 8.48 -10.26
C GLY A 47 -17.08 7.83 -11.52
N LYS A 48 -16.05 6.99 -11.41
CA LYS A 48 -15.33 6.38 -12.55
C LYS A 48 -15.29 4.86 -12.44
N THR A 49 -15.14 4.19 -13.57
CA THR A 49 -14.88 2.74 -13.62
C THR A 49 -13.36 2.50 -13.56
N PRO A 50 -12.82 1.87 -12.51
CA PRO A 50 -11.40 1.58 -12.37
C PRO A 50 -10.93 0.49 -13.33
N CYS A 51 -9.60 0.34 -13.45
CA CYS A 51 -9.01 -0.57 -14.43
C CYS A 51 -9.40 -2.04 -14.19
N TRP A 52 -9.45 -2.48 -12.93
CA TRP A 52 -9.75 -3.86 -12.57
C TRP A 52 -11.20 -4.24 -12.87
N GLU A 53 -12.12 -3.29 -12.83
CA GLU A 53 -13.51 -3.51 -13.26
C GLU A 53 -13.63 -3.48 -14.78
N MET A 54 -12.97 -2.53 -15.44
CA MET A 54 -13.05 -2.37 -16.89
C MET A 54 -12.44 -3.55 -17.67
N PHE A 55 -11.42 -4.18 -17.11
CA PHE A 55 -10.74 -5.35 -17.68
C PHE A 55 -11.14 -6.67 -17.01
N HIS A 56 -12.08 -6.66 -16.06
CA HIS A 56 -12.52 -7.84 -15.32
C HIS A 56 -11.35 -8.65 -14.73
N CYS A 57 -10.40 -7.96 -14.09
CA CYS A 57 -9.24 -8.62 -13.51
C CYS A 57 -9.67 -9.67 -12.49
N PRO A 58 -9.14 -10.91 -12.56
CA PRO A 58 -9.50 -11.97 -11.62
C PRO A 58 -9.03 -11.62 -10.21
N GLU A 59 -9.70 -12.18 -9.20
CA GLU A 59 -9.45 -11.83 -7.80
C GLU A 59 -7.98 -12.00 -7.40
N ALA A 60 -7.35 -13.12 -7.78
CA ALA A 60 -5.95 -13.40 -7.48
C ALA A 60 -4.96 -12.38 -8.06
N VAL A 61 -5.32 -11.70 -9.16
CA VAL A 61 -4.53 -10.61 -9.74
C VAL A 61 -4.88 -9.28 -9.09
N ARG A 62 -6.18 -9.03 -8.91
CA ARG A 62 -6.70 -7.77 -8.36
C ARG A 62 -6.24 -7.54 -6.93
N SER A 63 -6.28 -8.57 -6.08
CA SER A 63 -5.90 -8.47 -4.66
C SER A 63 -4.44 -8.07 -4.48
N GLU A 64 -3.57 -8.47 -5.41
CA GLU A 64 -2.14 -8.16 -5.37
C GLU A 64 -1.76 -6.89 -6.13
N CYS A 65 -2.59 -6.44 -7.06
CA CYS A 65 -2.26 -5.31 -7.92
C CYS A 65 -2.19 -3.98 -7.15
N PRO A 66 -1.09 -3.21 -7.28
CA PRO A 66 -0.93 -1.89 -6.68
C PRO A 66 -2.08 -0.93 -7.01
N ALA A 67 -2.64 -0.99 -8.22
CA ALA A 67 -3.77 -0.14 -8.59
C ALA A 67 -5.00 -0.34 -7.67
N PHE A 68 -5.24 -1.59 -7.24
CA PHE A 68 -6.35 -1.91 -6.35
C PHE A 68 -6.05 -1.57 -4.89
N LYS A 69 -4.78 -1.69 -4.47
CA LYS A 69 -4.32 -1.36 -3.11
C LYS A 69 -4.26 0.16 -2.88
N TYR A 70 -3.87 0.93 -3.89
CA TYR A 70 -3.64 2.38 -3.81
C TYR A 70 -4.63 3.16 -4.68
N ARG A 71 -5.92 3.10 -4.32
CA ARG A 71 -7.04 3.64 -5.13
C ARG A 71 -7.12 5.16 -5.18
N SER A 72 -6.32 5.88 -4.39
CA SER A 72 -6.21 7.34 -4.45
C SER A 72 -5.57 7.83 -5.75
N LEU A 73 -4.83 6.97 -6.45
CA LEU A 73 -4.15 7.28 -7.71
C LEU A 73 -4.71 6.43 -8.86
N PRO A 74 -4.70 6.96 -10.09
CA PRO A 74 -4.97 6.16 -11.27
C PRO A 74 -3.85 5.13 -11.52
N CYS A 75 -4.19 4.01 -12.15
CA CYS A 75 -3.25 2.90 -12.36
C CYS A 75 -2.02 3.29 -13.18
N TRP A 76 -2.13 4.27 -14.09
CA TRP A 76 -1.02 4.70 -14.93
C TRP A 76 0.06 5.46 -14.14
N GLU A 77 -0.28 6.07 -12.99
CA GLU A 77 0.67 6.79 -12.12
C GLU A 77 1.36 5.90 -11.08
N ILE A 78 1.05 4.60 -11.06
CA ILE A 78 1.56 3.65 -10.06
C ILE A 78 2.54 2.69 -10.73
N GLU A 79 3.74 2.54 -10.17
CA GLU A 79 4.73 1.55 -10.60
C GLU A 79 4.25 0.12 -10.34
N GLY A 80 4.64 -0.81 -11.21
CA GLY A 80 4.48 -2.24 -10.92
C GLY A 80 3.04 -2.75 -10.91
N THR A 81 2.10 -2.02 -11.52
CA THR A 81 0.75 -2.54 -11.76
C THR A 81 0.81 -3.74 -12.69
N TYR A 82 -0.02 -4.76 -12.45
CA TYR A 82 0.05 -6.04 -13.16
C TYR A 82 0.16 -5.94 -14.69
N CYS A 83 -0.59 -5.03 -15.33
CA CYS A 83 -0.57 -4.86 -16.79
C CYS A 83 0.71 -4.20 -17.35
N LYS A 84 1.56 -3.62 -16.49
CA LYS A 84 2.88 -3.07 -16.84
C LYS A 84 4.00 -4.09 -16.60
N LEU A 85 3.67 -5.31 -16.15
CA LEU A 85 4.65 -6.35 -15.92
C LEU A 85 4.82 -7.24 -17.17
N ASP A 86 5.77 -8.17 -17.09
CA ASP A 86 6.09 -9.18 -18.10
C ASP A 86 6.62 -8.57 -19.41
N ASP A 87 5.78 -8.42 -20.43
CA ASP A 87 6.16 -7.91 -21.76
C ASP A 87 6.67 -6.46 -21.70
N TYR A 88 6.33 -5.73 -20.64
CA TYR A 88 6.73 -4.35 -20.37
C TYR A 88 7.80 -4.26 -19.26
N GLY A 89 8.48 -5.39 -18.99
CA GLY A 89 9.56 -5.48 -18.03
C GLY A 89 9.14 -5.96 -16.64
N ALA A 90 10.13 -6.27 -15.81
CA ALA A 90 9.89 -6.86 -14.49
C ALA A 90 9.51 -5.83 -13.42
N THR A 91 9.89 -4.56 -13.60
CA THR A 91 9.69 -3.51 -12.60
C THR A 91 8.34 -2.80 -12.71
N GLY A 92 7.72 -2.84 -13.89
CA GLY A 92 6.51 -2.08 -14.21
C GLY A 92 6.69 -0.56 -14.18
N GLN A 93 7.90 -0.09 -14.53
CA GLN A 93 8.21 1.31 -14.81
C GLN A 93 7.88 1.71 -16.25
N ASP A 94 7.85 0.77 -17.18
CA ASP A 94 7.44 1.03 -18.56
C ASP A 94 5.94 1.36 -18.59
N THR A 95 5.63 2.54 -19.12
CA THR A 95 4.27 3.07 -19.24
C THR A 95 3.76 3.08 -20.68
N SER A 96 4.51 2.56 -21.65
CA SER A 96 4.13 2.51 -23.07
C SER A 96 2.77 1.83 -23.29
N ILE A 97 2.46 0.76 -22.54
CA ILE A 97 1.14 0.11 -22.56
C ILE A 97 -0.01 1.06 -22.21
N CYS A 98 0.25 2.06 -21.36
CA CYS A 98 -0.76 3.01 -20.93
C CYS A 98 -1.16 3.99 -22.05
N GLU A 99 -0.28 4.27 -23.01
CA GLU A 99 -0.57 5.13 -24.17
C GLU A 99 -1.72 4.56 -25.04
N VAL A 100 -1.81 3.23 -25.12
CA VAL A 100 -2.85 2.55 -25.89
C VAL A 100 -4.02 2.05 -25.01
N CYS A 101 -3.86 2.06 -23.69
CA CYS A 101 -4.79 1.50 -22.72
C CYS A 101 -6.15 2.21 -22.71
N ARG A 102 -7.24 1.43 -22.76
CA ARG A 102 -8.62 1.93 -22.71
C ARG A 102 -8.92 2.77 -21.46
N VAL A 103 -8.33 2.41 -20.32
CA VAL A 103 -8.57 3.11 -19.04
C VAL A 103 -7.96 4.51 -19.09
N TYR A 104 -6.71 4.63 -19.53
CA TYR A 104 -6.04 5.93 -19.68
C TYR A 104 -6.70 6.77 -20.78
N LYS A 105 -7.04 6.18 -21.93
CA LYS A 105 -7.81 6.90 -22.98
C LYS A 105 -9.15 7.44 -22.48
N LYS A 106 -9.79 6.77 -21.53
CA LYS A 106 -11.07 7.21 -20.96
C LYS A 106 -10.92 8.28 -19.88
N TRP A 107 -9.90 8.17 -19.04
CA TRP A 107 -9.81 8.94 -17.79
C TRP A 107 -8.55 9.77 -17.61
N GLY A 108 -7.55 9.63 -18.49
CA GLY A 108 -6.27 10.31 -18.42
C GLY A 108 -6.21 11.64 -19.17
N HIS A 109 -7.24 11.98 -19.94
CA HIS A 109 -7.39 13.27 -20.64
C HIS A 109 -6.25 13.67 -21.59
N GLY A 110 -5.36 12.73 -21.95
CA GLY A 110 -4.18 13.00 -22.78
C GLY A 110 -3.02 13.68 -22.02
N GLU A 111 -3.11 13.79 -20.70
CA GLU A 111 -2.05 14.34 -19.85
C GLU A 111 -0.82 13.43 -19.83
N PRO A 112 0.42 13.93 -19.88
CA PRO A 112 1.62 13.11 -19.84
C PRO A 112 1.59 12.04 -18.74
N ILE A 113 1.97 10.81 -19.09
CA ILE A 113 1.96 9.69 -18.15
C ILE A 113 3.22 9.77 -17.29
N GLU A 114 3.04 9.97 -15.98
CA GLU A 114 4.13 10.06 -15.01
C GLU A 114 3.88 9.12 -13.84
N ILE A 115 4.90 8.32 -13.48
CA ILE A 115 4.85 7.50 -12.27
C ILE A 115 5.02 8.42 -11.04
N LYS A 116 4.01 8.44 -10.17
CA LYS A 116 4.01 9.20 -8.91
C LYS A 116 4.18 8.32 -7.68
N LEU A 117 3.86 7.04 -7.79
CA LEU A 117 4.04 6.06 -6.72
C LEU A 117 5.02 4.96 -7.14
N SER A 118 6.21 4.98 -6.55
CA SER A 118 7.27 3.99 -6.76
C SER A 118 7.57 3.16 -5.50
N GLY A 119 8.21 2.00 -5.65
CA GLY A 119 8.61 1.10 -4.58
C GLY A 119 7.44 0.34 -3.93
N LYS A 120 6.24 0.44 -4.50
CA LYS A 120 5.01 -0.23 -4.05
C LYS A 120 4.43 -1.20 -5.08
N GLY A 121 5.23 -1.51 -6.11
CA GLY A 121 4.92 -2.47 -7.16
C GLY A 121 4.78 -3.91 -6.65
N ILE A 122 4.30 -4.81 -7.49
CA ILE A 122 4.32 -6.25 -7.20
C ILE A 122 5.78 -6.72 -7.13
N ASP A 123 6.14 -7.46 -6.08
CA ASP A 123 7.47 -8.05 -5.97
C ASP A 123 7.62 -9.21 -6.97
N THR A 124 8.31 -8.94 -8.08
CA THR A 124 8.63 -9.94 -9.11
C THR A 124 9.95 -10.67 -8.86
N SER A 125 10.65 -10.39 -7.75
CA SER A 125 12.01 -10.91 -7.50
C SER A 125 12.05 -12.44 -7.50
N LEU A 126 10.98 -13.09 -7.01
CA LEU A 126 10.85 -14.55 -7.03
C LEU A 126 10.65 -15.12 -8.45
N ARG A 127 9.99 -14.38 -9.36
CA ARG A 127 9.83 -14.80 -10.77
C ARG A 127 11.10 -14.56 -11.59
N ALA A 128 11.88 -13.53 -11.26
CA ALA A 128 13.13 -13.23 -11.93
C ALA A 128 14.22 -14.29 -11.67
N LEU A 129 14.19 -14.94 -10.50
CA LEU A 129 15.09 -16.03 -10.12
C LEU A 129 14.70 -17.40 -10.73
N ALA A 130 13.53 -17.50 -11.35
CA ALA A 130 13.01 -18.73 -11.95
C ALA A 130 13.30 -18.85 -13.46
N LYS A 131 14.14 -17.96 -14.02
CA LYS A 131 14.60 -17.99 -15.41
C LYS A 131 16.06 -18.45 -15.51
#